data_AF-A0A168NJL9-F1
#
_entry.id   AF-A0A168NJL9-F1
#
_cell.length_a   1.000
_cell.length_b   1.000
_cell.length_c   1.000
_cell.angle_alpha   90.00
_cell.angle_beta   90.00
_cell.angle_gamma   90.00
#
_symmetry.space_group_name_H-M   'P 1'
#
loop_
_entity.id
_entity.type
_entity.pdbx_description
1 polymer ?
#
loop_
_entity_poly.entity_id
_entity_poly.type
_entity_poly.pdbx_seq_one_letter_code
_entity_poly.pdbx_strand_id
1 'polypeptide(L)'
;MSQPTPVFVAHRCFMSNDCNSTYKSPQNLRRHLTQTQEFDFPRRITKERMRNNESYLYLNDSSTSSNMTVTIHFGCPLCQHHFAELTAIKAHFEVSHHEHLPNQQREHDQNSSSTLLGASVDINQYISEFSTTEQKRQSDETICFNGVNLDQPLGEHLVINSLDVSKGFHNMKMSLKANKWKLSLEDNLLLILSSTSVLLLDGNKYPEEVKPHFDYDQWRMIDEYIQQAYGIKRQPIPLATTTQFSSILDRKDGNVRNFNMAYVDQFEVKHADVSVLCGRKRPPAKVPVNKQIGRDEAEISFKTLALPTMEKKIAKAIGNLVSKLPLMTIEENVNEMELCSRFIDPFLAGLFDDPDNGIYLRWLDETTLEAKAKEASSSRPDLSVTKSLGVKWATSLAYGEAKSAMYSDDHFIVCKDLIKVVRFCKDALDDQLFEGILAVQIIGRTVVFYLLTLPAQSIYTMIPLATIKIPDSINDLPGLVYKVPDILKVLDTFERVCVRAAHPETIKHRCAPTLPMANIQQLFSRSKNRKRSCHIQLYNN
;
A
#
# COMPACT_ATOMS: atom_id res chain seq x y z
N MET A 1 44.54 -14.86 -20.42
CA MET A 1 43.70 -15.32 -19.30
C MET A 1 42.84 -16.46 -19.81
N SER A 2 42.88 -17.63 -19.17
CA SER A 2 42.05 -18.79 -19.54
C SER A 2 40.56 -18.45 -19.34
N GLN A 3 39.71 -18.90 -20.26
CA GLN A 3 38.26 -18.72 -20.09
C GLN A 3 37.78 -19.56 -18.89
N PRO A 4 36.84 -19.05 -18.07
CA PRO A 4 36.31 -19.77 -16.92
C PRO A 4 35.52 -21.00 -17.39
N THR A 5 35.70 -22.13 -16.70
CA THR A 5 35.05 -23.38 -17.09
C THR A 5 33.56 -23.33 -16.75
N PRO A 6 32.64 -23.55 -17.71
CA PRO A 6 31.22 -23.67 -17.45
C PRO A 6 30.92 -24.93 -16.62
N VAL A 7 30.40 -24.73 -15.41
CA VAL A 7 30.12 -25.79 -14.44
C VAL A 7 28.65 -25.77 -14.04
N PHE A 8 27.98 -26.91 -14.16
CA PHE A 8 26.69 -27.13 -13.50
C PHE A 8 26.92 -27.85 -12.16
N VAL A 9 26.37 -27.30 -11.06
CA VAL A 9 26.52 -27.88 -9.72
C VAL A 9 25.27 -28.70 -9.38
N ALA A 10 25.40 -30.02 -9.50
CA ALA A 10 24.37 -30.98 -9.10
C ALA A 10 24.43 -31.26 -7.59
N HIS A 11 23.28 -31.63 -7.01
CA HIS A 11 23.19 -32.10 -5.62
C HIS A 11 22.74 -33.56 -5.61
N ARG A 12 23.67 -34.48 -5.35
CA ARG A 12 23.41 -35.92 -5.37
C ARG A 12 23.82 -36.55 -4.04
N CYS A 13 23.15 -37.63 -3.66
CA CYS A 13 23.55 -38.42 -2.50
C CYS A 13 24.97 -38.98 -2.71
N PHE A 14 25.83 -38.88 -1.70
CA PHE A 14 27.25 -39.27 -1.77
C PHE A 14 27.64 -40.35 -0.75
N MET A 15 26.70 -40.90 0.01
CA MET A 15 26.99 -41.83 1.12
C MET A 15 26.77 -43.31 0.80
N SER A 16 25.68 -43.64 0.10
CA SER A 16 25.33 -45.02 -0.26
C SER A 16 25.56 -45.25 -1.76
N ASN A 17 26.30 -46.31 -2.09
CA ASN A 17 26.55 -46.73 -3.47
C ASN A 17 25.26 -47.12 -4.21
N ASP A 18 24.20 -47.45 -3.45
CA ASP A 18 22.90 -47.86 -4.00
C ASP A 18 21.93 -46.68 -4.15
N CYS A 19 22.30 -45.48 -3.68
CA CYS A 19 21.47 -44.29 -3.75
C CYS A 19 21.86 -43.39 -4.94
N ASN A 20 21.12 -43.50 -6.04
CA ASN A 20 21.31 -42.66 -7.24
C ASN A 20 20.48 -41.36 -7.23
N SER A 21 19.93 -40.99 -6.08
CA SER A 21 19.01 -39.85 -5.97
C SER A 21 19.70 -38.51 -6.19
N THR A 22 19.17 -37.72 -7.11
CA THR A 22 19.58 -36.36 -7.44
C THR A 22 18.51 -35.36 -7.01
N TYR A 23 18.95 -34.18 -6.58
CA TYR A 23 18.10 -33.17 -5.95
C TYR A 23 18.29 -31.81 -6.59
N LYS A 24 17.17 -31.08 -6.72
CA LYS A 24 17.14 -29.73 -7.29
C LYS A 24 17.77 -28.65 -6.39
N SER A 25 18.05 -28.97 -5.12
CA SER A 25 18.63 -28.01 -4.19
C SER A 25 19.42 -28.69 -3.07
N PRO A 26 20.38 -27.97 -2.44
CA PRO A 26 21.09 -28.46 -1.26
C PRO A 26 20.15 -28.78 -0.09
N GLN A 27 19.04 -28.04 0.03
CA GLN A 27 18.03 -28.25 1.08
C GLN A 27 17.33 -29.60 0.91
N ASN A 28 17.01 -29.97 -0.33
CA ASN A 28 16.39 -31.25 -0.62
C ASN A 28 17.36 -32.42 -0.39
N LEU A 29 18.63 -32.24 -0.75
CA LEU A 29 19.69 -33.20 -0.44
C LEU A 29 19.87 -33.36 1.09
N ARG A 30 19.89 -32.28 1.85
CA ARG A 30 19.98 -32.36 3.33
C ARG A 30 18.79 -33.06 3.95
N ARG A 31 17.57 -32.71 3.52
CA ARG A 31 16.36 -33.39 3.99
C ARG A 31 16.41 -34.88 3.71
N HIS A 32 16.88 -35.28 2.52
CA HIS A 32 17.10 -36.69 2.22
C HIS A 32 18.13 -37.31 3.18
N LEU A 33 19.33 -36.74 3.30
CA LEU A 33 20.40 -37.26 4.16
C LEU A 33 19.99 -37.36 5.64
N THR A 34 19.18 -36.43 6.16
CA THR A 34 18.61 -36.52 7.51
C THR A 34 17.57 -37.64 7.62
N GLN A 35 16.70 -37.80 6.63
CA GLN A 35 15.59 -38.76 6.68
C GLN A 35 16.02 -40.20 6.41
N THR A 36 17.00 -40.42 5.54
CA THR A 36 17.40 -41.75 5.11
C THR A 36 18.69 -42.22 5.73
N GLN A 37 19.55 -41.31 6.19
CA GLN A 37 20.91 -41.63 6.66
C GLN A 37 21.23 -40.96 8.01
N GLU A 38 20.26 -40.44 8.75
CA GLU A 38 20.42 -39.87 10.12
C GLU A 38 21.47 -38.75 10.28
N PHE A 39 21.72 -37.96 9.23
CA PHE A 39 22.60 -36.79 9.33
C PHE A 39 21.94 -35.67 10.14
N ASP A 40 22.69 -35.07 11.08
CA ASP A 40 22.25 -33.92 11.87
C ASP A 40 22.74 -32.60 11.26
N PHE A 41 21.83 -31.86 10.63
CA PHE A 41 22.11 -30.55 10.04
C PHE A 41 21.45 -29.42 10.82
N PRO A 42 22.10 -28.24 10.96
CA PRO A 42 21.52 -27.10 11.66
C PRO A 42 20.27 -26.56 10.95
N ARG A 43 19.28 -26.13 11.74
CA ARG A 43 17.98 -25.60 11.26
C ARG A 43 18.09 -24.39 10.34
N ARG A 44 19.17 -23.61 10.46
CA ARG A 44 19.49 -22.47 9.57
C ARG A 44 20.95 -22.54 9.18
N ILE A 45 21.19 -22.51 7.88
CA ILE A 45 22.53 -22.40 7.30
C ILE A 45 22.57 -21.10 6.52
N THR A 46 23.29 -20.11 7.04
CA THR A 46 23.65 -18.91 6.30
C THR A 46 24.78 -19.25 5.34
N LYS A 47 24.42 -19.72 4.14
CA LYS A 47 25.38 -19.97 3.06
C LYS A 47 25.44 -18.74 2.15
N GLU A 48 26.64 -18.22 1.95
CA GLU A 48 26.92 -17.26 0.88
C GLU A 48 26.70 -17.92 -0.49
N ARG A 49 26.06 -17.17 -1.40
CA ARG A 49 25.69 -17.68 -2.72
C ARG A 49 26.95 -17.88 -3.58
N MET A 50 27.07 -19.03 -4.25
CA MET A 50 28.13 -19.26 -5.24
C MET A 50 27.97 -18.24 -6.39
N ARG A 51 29.03 -17.48 -6.66
CA ARG A 51 29.09 -16.46 -7.72
C ARG A 51 30.17 -16.85 -8.72
N ASN A 52 29.94 -16.51 -9.99
CA ASN A 52 30.93 -16.68 -11.05
C ASN A 52 32.27 -16.06 -10.62
N ASN A 53 33.36 -16.76 -10.90
CA ASN A 53 34.71 -16.35 -10.54
C ASN A 53 35.67 -16.63 -11.71
N GLU A 54 36.96 -16.37 -11.49
CA GLU A 54 38.00 -16.52 -12.52
C GLU A 54 38.15 -17.97 -13.02
N SER A 55 37.78 -18.96 -12.20
CA SER A 55 37.92 -20.39 -12.51
C SER A 55 36.65 -21.01 -13.08
N TYR A 56 35.47 -20.55 -12.64
CA TYR A 56 34.19 -21.21 -12.92
C TYR A 56 33.05 -20.25 -13.29
N LEU A 57 32.33 -20.61 -14.35
CA LEU A 57 31.06 -20.04 -14.76
C LEU A 57 29.94 -20.97 -14.31
N TYR A 58 29.18 -20.60 -13.27
CA TYR A 58 28.14 -21.46 -12.71
C TYR A 58 26.86 -21.40 -13.53
N LEU A 59 26.44 -22.56 -14.04
CA LEU A 59 25.23 -22.74 -14.82
C LEU A 59 24.11 -23.35 -13.95
N ASN A 60 22.87 -23.00 -14.27
CA ASN A 60 21.69 -23.48 -13.55
C ASN A 60 21.14 -24.80 -14.12
N ASP A 61 21.63 -25.24 -15.27
CA ASP A 61 21.28 -26.53 -15.89
C ASP A 61 22.50 -27.11 -16.63
N SER A 62 22.55 -28.43 -16.69
CA SER A 62 23.46 -29.24 -17.50
C SER A 62 23.09 -29.26 -18.99
N SER A 63 21.87 -28.86 -19.35
CA SER A 63 21.40 -28.83 -20.73
C SER A 63 21.47 -27.42 -21.33
N THR A 64 22.39 -27.17 -22.27
CA THR A 64 22.27 -26.00 -23.15
C THR A 64 22.98 -26.19 -24.50
N SER A 65 22.21 -25.86 -25.55
CA SER A 65 22.58 -25.47 -26.91
C SER A 65 24.03 -25.64 -27.37
N SER A 66 24.22 -26.56 -28.33
CA SER A 66 25.27 -26.63 -29.36
C SER A 66 26.43 -25.63 -29.25
N ASN A 67 27.56 -26.11 -28.68
CA ASN A 67 28.96 -25.64 -28.79
C ASN A 67 29.70 -25.34 -27.46
N MET A 68 29.11 -25.56 -26.29
CA MET A 68 29.82 -25.39 -25.00
C MET A 68 29.81 -26.68 -24.17
N THR A 69 31.00 -27.22 -23.85
CA THR A 69 31.14 -28.41 -23.01
C THR A 69 30.97 -28.03 -21.54
N VAL A 70 29.79 -28.29 -20.97
CA VAL A 70 29.49 -28.04 -19.55
C VAL A 70 29.99 -29.21 -18.70
N THR A 71 30.82 -28.94 -17.70
CA THR A 71 31.24 -29.96 -16.74
C THR A 71 30.27 -30.01 -15.55
N ILE A 72 29.91 -31.22 -15.12
CA ILE A 72 29.02 -31.42 -13.96
C ILE A 72 29.89 -31.60 -12.72
N HIS A 73 29.69 -30.73 -11.73
CA HIS A 73 30.28 -30.87 -10.40
C HIS A 73 29.20 -31.19 -9.37
N PHE A 74 29.59 -31.78 -8.24
CA PHE A 74 28.73 -32.09 -7.12
C PHE A 74 28.98 -31.10 -5.98
N GLY A 75 27.93 -30.40 -5.55
CA GLY A 75 28.02 -29.32 -4.57
C GLY A 75 27.80 -29.76 -3.13
N CYS A 76 28.65 -29.30 -2.22
CA CYS A 76 28.53 -29.55 -0.79
C CYS A 76 27.22 -28.96 -0.22
N PRO A 77 26.46 -29.72 0.60
CA PRO A 77 25.22 -29.25 1.19
C PRO A 77 25.43 -28.17 2.27
N LEU A 78 26.63 -28.01 2.83
CA LEU A 78 26.90 -27.09 3.94
C LEU A 78 27.73 -25.87 3.57
N CYS A 79 28.69 -26.00 2.65
CA CYS A 79 29.60 -24.93 2.26
C CYS A 79 29.64 -24.70 0.74
N GLN A 80 30.41 -23.72 0.27
CA GLN A 80 30.48 -23.34 -1.16
C GLN A 80 31.29 -24.31 -2.04
N HIS A 81 31.97 -25.30 -1.46
CA HIS A 81 32.81 -26.22 -2.22
C HIS A 81 32.00 -27.15 -3.13
N HIS A 82 32.58 -27.50 -4.28
CA HIS A 82 32.04 -28.44 -5.24
C HIS A 82 33.17 -29.23 -5.91
N PHE A 83 32.89 -30.46 -6.35
CA PHE A 83 33.91 -31.40 -6.83
C PHE A 83 33.47 -32.11 -8.10
N ALA A 84 34.40 -32.46 -8.99
CA ALA A 84 34.09 -33.20 -10.21
C ALA A 84 33.61 -34.64 -9.94
N GLU A 85 34.02 -35.24 -8.82
CA GLU A 85 33.68 -36.61 -8.46
C GLU A 85 32.91 -36.70 -7.13
N LEU A 86 32.00 -37.67 -7.04
CA LEU A 86 31.20 -37.96 -5.83
C LEU A 86 32.05 -38.47 -4.66
N THR A 87 33.13 -39.18 -4.95
CA THR A 87 34.12 -39.65 -3.97
C THR A 87 34.84 -38.47 -3.30
N ALA A 88 35.15 -37.42 -4.07
CA ALA A 88 35.81 -36.22 -3.57
C ALA A 88 34.91 -35.37 -2.66
N ILE A 89 33.61 -35.24 -2.97
CA ILE A 89 32.66 -34.58 -2.07
C ILE A 89 32.43 -35.39 -0.79
N LYS A 90 32.41 -36.73 -0.86
CA LYS A 90 32.33 -37.59 0.33
C LYS A 90 33.55 -37.39 1.24
N ALA A 91 34.75 -37.47 0.69
CA ALA A 91 35.99 -37.23 1.42
C ALA A 91 36.07 -35.82 2.01
N HIS A 92 35.65 -34.79 1.25
CA HIS A 92 35.56 -33.42 1.76
C HIS A 92 34.61 -33.32 2.96
N PHE A 93 33.43 -33.94 2.85
CA PHE A 93 32.42 -33.90 3.90
C PHE A 93 32.90 -34.62 5.18
N GLU A 94 33.53 -35.79 5.03
CA GLU A 94 34.09 -36.57 6.14
C GLU A 94 35.22 -35.85 6.88
N VAL A 95 35.95 -34.94 6.21
CA VAL A 95 37.04 -34.18 6.84
C VAL A 95 36.55 -32.84 7.38
N SER A 96 35.76 -32.10 6.60
CA SER A 96 35.44 -30.69 6.86
C SER A 96 34.11 -30.48 7.59
N HIS A 97 33.27 -31.51 7.68
CA HIS A 97 31.92 -31.48 8.25
C HIS A 97 31.63 -32.75 9.07
N HIS A 98 32.67 -33.34 9.68
CA HIS A 98 32.59 -34.60 10.43
C HIS A 98 31.61 -34.53 11.61
N GLU A 99 31.40 -33.33 12.17
CA GLU A 99 30.44 -33.05 13.23
C GLU A 99 28.97 -33.29 12.84
N HIS A 100 28.69 -33.44 11.54
CA HIS A 100 27.35 -33.67 10.99
C HIS A 100 27.13 -35.10 10.50
N LEU A 101 28.10 -36.00 10.68
CA LEU A 101 27.97 -37.41 10.32
C LEU A 101 27.05 -38.16 11.30
N PRO A 102 26.38 -39.24 10.84
CA PRO A 102 25.50 -40.06 11.68
C PRO A 102 26.30 -40.76 12.79
N ASN A 103 25.74 -40.83 14.00
CA ASN A 103 26.45 -41.35 15.18
C ASN A 103 26.63 -42.89 15.24
N GLN A 104 26.31 -43.63 14.17
CA GLN A 104 26.43 -45.09 14.15
C GLN A 104 27.73 -45.55 13.45
N GLN A 105 28.86 -45.23 14.08
CA GLN A 105 29.99 -46.16 14.21
C GLN A 105 30.24 -46.39 15.69
N ARG A 106 29.27 -47.03 16.34
CA ARG A 106 29.50 -47.87 17.52
C ARG A 106 28.34 -48.85 17.63
N GLU A 107 28.71 -50.11 17.44
CA GLU A 107 27.99 -51.33 17.83
C GLU A 107 26.86 -51.82 16.91
N HIS A 108 27.29 -52.72 16.02
CA HIS A 108 26.69 -54.01 15.69
C HIS A 108 25.51 -54.47 16.58
N ASP A 109 24.57 -55.15 15.91
CA ASP A 109 23.66 -56.18 16.40
C ASP A 109 22.24 -55.80 16.85
N GLN A 110 21.30 -56.30 16.03
CA GLN A 110 19.98 -56.86 16.34
C GLN A 110 18.70 -56.05 15.96
N ASN A 111 18.01 -56.68 15.00
CA ASN A 111 16.57 -56.98 15.00
C ASN A 111 15.54 -55.99 14.42
N SER A 112 15.01 -56.44 13.27
CA SER A 112 13.58 -56.74 13.03
C SER A 112 12.68 -55.69 12.36
N SER A 113 12.40 -55.98 11.09
CA SER A 113 11.11 -55.96 10.37
C SER A 113 9.86 -55.37 11.04
N SER A 114 9.12 -54.50 10.34
CA SER A 114 7.87 -54.84 9.60
C SER A 114 7.03 -53.61 9.16
N THR A 115 6.89 -53.44 7.84
CA THR A 115 5.66 -53.40 7.00
C THR A 115 4.27 -53.34 7.70
N LEU A 116 3.15 -52.68 7.28
CA LEU A 116 2.53 -52.28 5.98
C LEU A 116 1.37 -51.25 6.15
N LEU A 117 1.18 -50.43 5.09
CA LEU A 117 -0.03 -50.00 4.34
C LEU A 117 -1.38 -49.55 4.96
N GLY A 118 -1.92 -48.50 4.32
CA GLY A 118 -3.33 -48.33 3.91
C GLY A 118 -3.80 -46.86 4.04
N ALA A 119 -4.54 -46.20 3.14
CA ALA A 119 -5.03 -46.43 1.78
C ALA A 119 -5.47 -45.04 1.21
N SER A 120 -5.84 -45.01 -0.07
CA SER A 120 -6.25 -43.89 -0.95
C SER A 120 -7.37 -42.97 -0.43
N VAL A 121 -7.61 -41.76 -0.96
CA VAL A 121 -8.41 -41.48 -2.18
C VAL A 121 -8.16 -40.05 -2.73
N ASP A 122 -8.21 -39.96 -4.06
CA ASP A 122 -8.14 -38.81 -4.98
C ASP A 122 -9.13 -37.66 -4.75
N ILE A 123 -8.67 -36.43 -5.03
CA ILE A 123 -9.46 -35.40 -5.75
C ILE A 123 -8.52 -34.68 -6.74
N ASN A 124 -8.68 -34.98 -8.03
CA ASN A 124 -8.16 -34.16 -9.14
C ASN A 124 -9.31 -33.33 -9.71
N GLN A 125 -9.19 -32.00 -9.69
CA GLN A 125 -9.65 -31.19 -10.82
C GLN A 125 -8.94 -29.82 -10.86
N TYR A 126 -8.49 -29.45 -12.07
CA TYR A 126 -7.93 -28.17 -12.52
C TYR A 126 -6.44 -27.86 -12.26
N ILE A 127 -5.54 -28.45 -13.06
CA ILE A 127 -4.32 -27.77 -13.55
C ILE A 127 -4.03 -28.18 -15.01
N SER A 128 -4.29 -27.28 -15.95
CA SER A 128 -3.57 -27.11 -17.22
C SER A 128 -3.38 -25.59 -17.34
N GLU A 129 -2.21 -24.98 -17.52
CA GLU A 129 -1.06 -25.31 -18.34
C GLU A 129 0.20 -24.70 -17.68
N PHE A 130 1.30 -25.46 -17.57
CA PHE A 130 2.63 -24.90 -17.25
C PHE A 130 3.62 -25.33 -18.33
N SER A 131 4.03 -24.36 -19.15
CA SER A 131 5.15 -24.51 -20.07
C SER A 131 6.48 -24.06 -19.42
N THR A 132 7.50 -24.87 -19.70
CA THR A 132 8.97 -24.70 -19.56
C THR A 132 9.50 -23.30 -19.19
N THR A 133 10.16 -23.17 -18.04
CA THR A 133 10.28 -21.87 -17.31
C THR A 133 11.65 -21.51 -16.72
N GLU A 134 12.79 -21.91 -17.32
CA GLU A 134 14.10 -21.46 -16.79
C GLU A 134 14.92 -20.54 -17.71
N GLN A 135 14.83 -20.64 -19.04
CA GLN A 135 15.29 -19.55 -19.93
C GLN A 135 14.34 -18.34 -19.91
N LYS A 136 13.10 -18.52 -19.43
CA LYS A 136 12.08 -17.47 -19.35
C LYS A 136 12.28 -16.49 -18.18
N ARG A 137 13.06 -16.83 -17.13
CA ARG A 137 13.17 -15.99 -15.92
C ARG A 137 14.21 -14.86 -16.00
N GLN A 138 15.26 -15.00 -16.81
CA GLN A 138 16.22 -13.90 -17.02
C GLN A 138 15.70 -12.84 -18.00
N SER A 139 14.90 -13.24 -19.00
CA SER A 139 14.20 -12.28 -19.86
C SER A 139 13.07 -11.54 -19.14
N ASP A 140 12.41 -12.19 -18.16
CA ASP A 140 11.23 -11.63 -17.47
C ASP A 140 11.56 -10.60 -16.37
N GLU A 141 12.81 -10.45 -15.93
CA GLU A 141 13.23 -9.38 -15.00
C GLU A 141 13.93 -8.20 -15.70
N THR A 142 14.10 -8.26 -17.03
CA THR A 142 14.57 -7.10 -17.80
C THR A 142 13.45 -6.07 -17.88
N ILE A 143 13.77 -4.79 -17.68
CA ILE A 143 12.76 -3.73 -17.78
C ILE A 143 12.29 -3.57 -19.23
N CYS A 144 10.99 -3.39 -19.44
CA CYS A 144 10.44 -3.13 -20.76
C CYS A 144 9.55 -1.89 -20.74
N PHE A 145 9.86 -0.93 -21.61
CA PHE A 145 9.19 0.38 -21.66
C PHE A 145 7.98 0.41 -22.60
N ASN A 146 7.39 -0.74 -22.92
CA ASN A 146 6.26 -0.83 -23.85
C ASN A 146 5.14 0.15 -23.45
N GLY A 147 4.78 1.05 -24.36
CA GLY A 147 3.72 2.04 -24.15
C GLY A 147 4.07 3.19 -23.20
N VAL A 148 5.26 3.19 -22.56
CA VAL A 148 5.71 4.35 -21.79
C VAL A 148 6.12 5.44 -22.77
N ASN A 149 5.39 6.56 -22.78
CA ASN A 149 5.78 7.72 -23.58
C ASN A 149 7.05 8.36 -22.98
N LEU A 150 8.17 8.27 -23.67
CA LEU A 150 9.46 8.85 -23.27
C LEU A 150 9.89 9.98 -24.21
N ASP A 151 8.96 10.50 -25.00
CA ASP A 151 9.20 11.62 -25.90
C ASP A 151 9.30 12.92 -25.11
N GLN A 152 9.98 13.91 -25.68
CA GLN A 152 10.08 15.23 -25.07
C GLN A 152 8.68 15.82 -24.84
N PRO A 153 8.48 16.59 -23.76
CA PRO A 153 7.22 17.27 -23.54
C PRO A 153 6.98 18.23 -24.72
N LEU A 154 5.98 17.90 -25.55
CA LEU A 154 5.48 18.77 -26.60
C LEU A 154 4.19 19.41 -26.08
N GLY A 155 4.06 20.73 -26.17
CA GLY A 155 2.84 21.46 -25.78
C GLY A 155 3.04 22.44 -24.64
N GLU A 156 1.99 22.67 -23.84
CA GLU A 156 2.01 23.62 -22.73
C GLU A 156 2.83 23.09 -21.56
N HIS A 157 3.92 23.81 -21.22
CA HIS A 157 4.76 23.48 -20.07
C HIS A 157 4.20 24.09 -18.77
N LEU A 158 4.35 23.35 -17.67
CA LEU A 158 4.14 23.88 -16.33
C LEU A 158 5.41 24.60 -15.88
N VAL A 159 5.36 25.94 -15.88
CA VAL A 159 6.48 26.79 -15.45
C VAL A 159 6.08 27.56 -14.19
N ILE A 160 6.86 27.39 -13.11
CA ILE A 160 6.62 28.01 -11.80
C ILE A 160 7.88 28.78 -11.40
N ASN A 161 7.79 30.11 -11.22
CA ASN A 161 8.95 30.95 -10.85
C ASN A 161 10.21 30.65 -11.68
N SER A 162 10.05 30.55 -13.01
CA SER A 162 11.11 30.20 -13.98
C SER A 162 11.62 28.74 -13.91
N LEU A 163 11.15 27.91 -12.99
CA LEU A 163 11.36 26.47 -13.00
C LEU A 163 10.42 25.80 -14.01
N ASP A 164 10.99 25.13 -15.01
CA ASP A 164 10.25 24.28 -15.94
C ASP A 164 10.03 22.89 -15.32
N VAL A 165 8.87 22.74 -14.66
CA VAL A 165 8.48 21.49 -14.00
C VAL A 165 8.28 20.38 -15.02
N SER A 166 7.76 20.70 -16.22
CA SER A 166 7.60 19.73 -17.30
C SER A 166 8.92 19.10 -17.71
N LYS A 167 9.97 19.91 -17.83
CA LYS A 167 11.33 19.43 -18.12
C LYS A 167 11.91 18.59 -16.99
N GLY A 168 11.78 19.04 -15.74
CA GLY A 168 12.23 18.28 -14.56
C GLY A 168 11.54 16.91 -14.45
N PHE A 169 10.22 16.88 -14.66
CA PHE A 169 9.42 15.67 -14.61
C PHE A 169 9.73 14.72 -15.79
N HIS A 170 9.96 15.27 -16.98
CA HIS A 170 10.45 14.48 -18.12
C HIS A 170 11.82 13.85 -17.83
N ASN A 171 12.75 14.59 -17.21
CA ASN A 171 14.06 14.05 -16.81
C ASN A 171 13.91 12.91 -15.79
N MET A 172 12.99 13.06 -14.83
CA MET A 172 12.65 12.01 -13.88
C MET A 172 12.16 10.76 -14.60
N LYS A 173 11.20 10.90 -15.52
CA LYS A 173 10.69 9.79 -16.34
C LYS A 173 11.80 9.14 -17.17
N MET A 174 12.71 9.93 -17.73
CA MET A 174 13.84 9.45 -18.54
C MET A 174 14.88 8.68 -17.72
N SER A 175 14.99 8.92 -16.41
CA SER A 175 15.89 8.17 -15.53
C SER A 175 15.56 6.67 -15.48
N LEU A 176 14.31 6.27 -15.82
CA LEU A 176 13.93 4.88 -15.99
C LEU A 176 14.84 4.14 -16.97
N LYS A 177 15.32 4.80 -18.04
CA LYS A 177 16.22 4.22 -19.05
C LYS A 177 17.61 3.87 -18.50
N ALA A 178 18.01 4.44 -17.37
CA ALA A 178 19.27 4.10 -16.72
C ALA A 178 19.22 2.69 -16.08
N ASN A 179 18.03 2.14 -15.86
CA ASN A 179 17.83 0.85 -15.24
C ASN A 179 17.77 -0.24 -16.30
N LYS A 180 18.57 -1.30 -16.13
CA LYS A 180 18.54 -2.49 -17.00
C LYS A 180 17.53 -3.54 -16.52
N TRP A 181 17.18 -3.50 -15.25
CA TRP A 181 16.35 -4.49 -14.56
C TRP A 181 15.10 -3.83 -14.00
N LYS A 182 14.03 -4.62 -13.85
CA LYS A 182 12.81 -4.18 -13.21
C LYS A 182 13.08 -3.65 -11.80
N LEU A 183 12.44 -2.55 -11.44
CA LEU A 183 12.63 -1.84 -10.17
C LEU A 183 11.80 -2.48 -9.05
N SER A 184 12.25 -2.39 -7.80
CA SER A 184 11.36 -2.69 -6.67
C SER A 184 10.25 -1.63 -6.62
N LEU A 185 9.00 -2.08 -6.55
CA LEU A 185 7.86 -1.16 -6.53
C LEU A 185 7.87 -0.30 -5.25
N GLU A 186 8.29 -0.88 -4.12
CA GLU A 186 8.27 -0.23 -2.82
C GLU A 186 9.23 0.99 -2.74
N ASP A 187 10.42 0.86 -3.35
CA ASP A 187 11.48 1.88 -3.30
C ASP A 187 11.41 2.87 -4.49
N ASN A 188 10.58 2.60 -5.51
CA ASN A 188 10.55 3.37 -6.77
C ASN A 188 9.13 3.76 -7.18
N LEU A 189 8.20 3.84 -6.24
CA LEU A 189 6.79 4.13 -6.52
C LEU A 189 6.62 5.43 -7.30
N LEU A 190 7.27 6.52 -6.89
CA LEU A 190 7.15 7.82 -7.57
C LEU A 190 7.69 7.75 -8.99
N LEU A 191 8.78 7.01 -9.21
CA LEU A 191 9.34 6.81 -10.54
C LEU A 191 8.41 5.97 -11.43
N ILE A 192 7.75 4.96 -10.87
CA ILE A 192 6.74 4.16 -11.58
C ILE A 192 5.49 4.99 -11.88
N LEU A 193 5.02 5.84 -10.96
CA LEU A 193 3.93 6.78 -11.22
C LEU A 193 4.31 7.81 -12.30
N SER A 194 5.57 8.26 -12.33
CA SER A 194 6.04 9.16 -13.40
C SER A 194 5.95 8.51 -14.78
N SER A 195 6.10 7.18 -14.87
CA SER A 195 5.92 6.44 -16.13
C SER A 195 4.49 6.50 -16.65
N THR A 196 3.50 6.67 -15.75
CA THR A 196 2.08 6.88 -16.08
C THR A 196 1.72 8.37 -16.25
N SER A 197 2.74 9.24 -16.15
CA SER A 197 2.67 10.70 -16.23
C SER A 197 2.01 11.36 -15.01
N VAL A 198 2.06 10.68 -13.85
CA VAL A 198 1.51 11.15 -12.58
C VAL A 198 2.65 11.50 -11.63
N LEU A 199 2.61 12.71 -11.09
CA LEU A 199 3.50 13.20 -10.05
C LEU A 199 2.75 13.23 -8.72
N LEU A 200 3.13 12.35 -7.79
CA LEU A 200 2.61 12.34 -6.42
C LEU A 200 3.37 13.40 -5.61
N LEU A 201 2.70 14.50 -5.29
CA LEU A 201 3.24 15.65 -4.55
C LEU A 201 2.83 15.56 -3.09
N ASP A 202 3.78 15.40 -2.18
CA ASP A 202 3.57 15.54 -0.75
C ASP A 202 4.66 16.48 -0.21
N GLY A 203 4.33 17.76 0.02
CA GLY A 203 5.33 18.74 0.46
C GLY A 203 5.96 18.46 1.83
N ASN A 204 5.37 17.55 2.62
CA ASN A 204 5.95 17.13 3.90
C ASN A 204 6.97 15.99 3.75
N LYS A 205 7.02 15.36 2.57
CA LYS A 205 7.94 14.27 2.26
C LYS A 205 8.85 14.70 1.12
N TYR A 206 10.13 14.34 1.22
CA TYR A 206 11.10 14.59 0.16
C TYR A 206 11.81 13.29 -0.23
N PRO A 207 11.19 12.48 -1.11
CA PRO A 207 11.69 11.18 -1.52
C PRO A 207 13.06 11.23 -2.20
N GLU A 208 13.87 10.18 -2.00
CA GLU A 208 15.19 10.06 -2.64
C GLU A 208 15.10 10.06 -4.17
N GLU A 209 14.02 9.50 -4.74
CA GLU A 209 13.80 9.44 -6.20
C GLU A 209 13.60 10.81 -6.85
N VAL A 210 13.19 11.80 -6.07
CA VAL A 210 12.88 13.15 -6.56
C VAL A 210 14.14 14.03 -6.57
N LYS A 211 15.05 13.82 -5.61
CA LYS A 211 16.22 14.69 -5.38
C LYS A 211 17.10 14.93 -6.61
N PRO A 212 17.34 13.96 -7.52
CA PRO A 212 18.14 14.21 -8.71
C PRO A 212 17.48 15.16 -9.72
N HIS A 213 16.19 15.44 -9.57
CA HIS A 213 15.37 16.14 -10.56
C HIS A 213 14.80 17.46 -10.03
N PHE A 214 14.52 17.53 -8.74
CA PHE A 214 14.05 18.72 -8.05
C PHE A 214 14.74 18.81 -6.70
N ASP A 215 15.30 19.97 -6.38
CA ASP A 215 15.76 20.22 -5.01
C ASP A 215 14.57 20.37 -4.03
N TYR A 216 14.86 20.46 -2.73
CA TYR A 216 13.83 20.51 -1.69
C TYR A 216 12.93 21.75 -1.81
N ASP A 217 13.52 22.91 -2.13
CA ASP A 217 12.79 24.17 -2.23
C ASP A 217 11.90 24.17 -3.48
N GLN A 218 12.42 23.65 -4.60
CA GLN A 218 11.65 23.41 -5.82
C GLN A 218 10.50 22.44 -5.58
N TRP A 219 10.73 21.32 -4.89
CA TRP A 219 9.69 20.34 -4.58
C TRP A 219 8.54 20.94 -3.78
N ARG A 220 8.88 21.67 -2.72
CA ARG A 220 7.89 22.39 -1.90
C ARG A 220 7.15 23.47 -2.68
N MET A 221 7.86 24.23 -3.50
CA MET A 221 7.27 25.27 -4.34
C MET A 221 6.24 24.67 -5.32
N ILE A 222 6.54 23.52 -5.93
CA ILE A 222 5.61 22.83 -6.83
C ILE A 222 4.34 22.41 -6.07
N ASP A 223 4.50 21.76 -4.91
CA ASP A 223 3.37 21.36 -4.07
C ASP A 223 2.50 22.55 -3.65
N GLU A 224 3.11 23.62 -3.14
CA GLU A 224 2.42 24.85 -2.71
C GLU A 224 1.70 25.53 -3.88
N TYR A 225 2.33 25.60 -5.05
CA TYR A 225 1.72 26.17 -6.26
C TYR A 225 0.49 25.39 -6.70
N ILE A 226 0.56 24.06 -6.75
CA ILE A 226 -0.59 23.25 -7.18
C ILE A 226 -1.70 23.33 -6.13
N GLN A 227 -1.39 23.28 -4.84
CA GLN A 227 -2.39 23.51 -3.79
C GLN A 227 -3.06 24.87 -3.94
N GLN A 228 -2.30 25.93 -4.23
CA GLN A 228 -2.85 27.27 -4.48
C GLN A 228 -3.73 27.31 -5.75
N ALA A 229 -3.29 26.70 -6.84
CA ALA A 229 -4.00 26.67 -8.12
C ALA A 229 -5.38 26.03 -8.00
N TYR A 230 -5.49 24.96 -7.20
CA TYR A 230 -6.78 24.28 -6.94
C TYR A 230 -7.46 24.75 -5.64
N GLY A 231 -6.97 25.81 -5.01
CA GLY A 231 -7.55 26.39 -3.80
C GLY A 231 -7.59 25.43 -2.61
N ILE A 232 -6.69 24.44 -2.55
CA ILE A 232 -6.57 23.49 -1.44
C ILE A 232 -5.98 24.24 -0.26
N LYS A 233 -6.81 24.48 0.75
CA LYS A 233 -6.44 25.27 1.93
C LYS A 233 -6.74 24.52 3.20
N ARG A 234 -5.93 24.76 4.23
CA ARG A 234 -6.24 24.30 5.59
C ARG A 234 -7.52 25.00 6.05
N GLN A 235 -8.49 24.23 6.50
CA GLN A 235 -9.71 24.77 7.07
C GLN A 235 -9.46 25.13 8.55
N PRO A 236 -10.01 26.25 9.06
CA PRO A 236 -9.97 26.55 10.48
C PRO A 236 -10.78 25.52 11.28
N ILE A 237 -10.48 25.39 12.58
CA ILE A 237 -11.29 24.54 13.46
C ILE A 237 -12.65 25.22 13.69
N PRO A 238 -13.78 24.60 13.30
CA PRO A 238 -15.10 25.14 13.60
C PRO A 238 -15.41 24.86 15.08
N LEU A 239 -14.96 25.77 15.96
CA LEU A 239 -15.03 25.57 17.41
C LEU A 239 -16.43 25.20 17.88
N ALA A 240 -17.46 25.92 17.44
CA ALA A 240 -18.85 25.63 17.80
C ALA A 240 -19.26 24.18 17.46
N THR A 241 -18.96 23.74 16.25
CA THR A 241 -19.28 22.39 15.75
C THR A 241 -18.48 21.32 16.48
N THR A 242 -17.18 21.53 16.69
CA THR A 242 -16.36 20.60 17.47
C THR A 242 -16.82 20.49 18.93
N THR A 243 -17.20 21.61 19.56
CA THR A 243 -17.76 21.60 20.92
C THR A 243 -19.09 20.86 20.97
N GLN A 244 -19.97 21.06 19.99
CA GLN A 244 -21.23 20.32 19.90
C GLN A 244 -20.98 18.82 19.76
N PHE A 245 -20.07 18.41 18.87
CA PHE A 245 -19.71 17.00 18.70
C PHE A 245 -19.14 16.39 19.99
N SER A 246 -18.16 17.06 20.62
CA SER A 246 -17.59 16.61 21.89
C SER A 246 -18.65 16.51 22.98
N SER A 247 -19.58 17.47 23.08
CA SER A 247 -20.64 17.44 24.09
C SER A 247 -21.59 16.25 23.96
N ILE A 248 -21.87 15.80 22.73
CA ILE A 248 -22.70 14.61 22.48
C ILE A 248 -21.94 13.34 22.89
N LEU A 249 -20.65 13.25 22.53
CA LEU A 249 -19.80 12.10 22.87
C LEU A 249 -19.58 11.99 24.39
N ASP A 250 -19.29 13.10 25.07
CA ASP A 250 -19.11 13.17 26.51
C ASP A 250 -20.37 12.70 27.26
N ARG A 251 -21.55 13.11 26.78
CA ARG A 251 -22.86 12.65 27.31
C ARG A 251 -23.08 11.16 27.08
N LYS A 252 -22.59 10.59 25.98
CA LYS A 252 -22.70 9.14 25.73
C LYS A 252 -21.77 8.35 26.66
N ASP A 253 -20.56 8.85 26.89
CA ASP A 253 -19.57 8.18 27.75
C ASP A 253 -19.88 8.34 29.25
N GLY A 254 -20.81 9.22 29.62
CA GLY A 254 -21.07 9.57 31.02
C GLY A 254 -19.95 10.41 31.65
N ASN A 255 -18.99 10.87 30.83
CA ASN A 255 -17.88 11.71 31.25
C ASN A 255 -18.30 13.18 31.22
N VAL A 256 -18.77 13.70 32.36
CA VAL A 256 -18.93 15.15 32.53
C VAL A 256 -17.54 15.75 32.77
N ARG A 257 -16.82 16.10 31.70
CA ARG A 257 -15.63 16.96 31.83
C ARG A 257 -16.13 18.39 32.08
N ASN A 258 -15.84 18.92 33.26
CA ASN A 258 -16.00 20.33 33.57
C ASN A 258 -15.11 21.15 32.62
N PHE A 259 -15.69 21.68 31.55
CA PHE A 259 -15.05 22.72 30.75
C PHE A 259 -15.01 24.01 31.57
N ASN A 260 -14.06 24.11 32.49
CA ASN A 260 -13.61 25.40 33.01
C ASN A 260 -12.46 25.89 32.13
N MET A 261 -12.78 26.93 31.36
CA MET A 261 -11.92 28.01 30.88
C MET A 261 -10.54 28.04 31.56
N ALA A 262 -9.52 27.49 30.90
CA ALA A 262 -8.11 27.66 31.26
C ALA A 262 -7.32 28.31 30.10
N TYR A 263 -8.01 29.15 29.31
CA TYR A 263 -7.43 29.83 28.15
C TYR A 263 -7.77 31.33 28.11
N VAL A 264 -7.88 31.96 29.28
CA VAL A 264 -7.77 33.42 29.44
C VAL A 264 -7.26 33.63 30.86
N ASP A 265 -5.95 33.75 31.03
CA ASP A 265 -5.29 34.54 32.09
C ASP A 265 -3.76 34.32 32.00
N GLN A 266 -3.17 34.93 30.97
CA GLN A 266 -1.77 35.35 31.00
C GLN A 266 -1.76 36.87 30.84
N PHE A 267 -2.22 37.57 31.87
CA PHE A 267 -1.81 38.95 32.17
C PHE A 267 -1.80 39.13 33.68
N GLU A 268 -0.62 38.92 34.28
CA GLU A 268 -0.34 39.32 35.66
C GLU A 268 -0.49 40.85 35.79
N VAL A 269 -1.40 41.28 36.66
CA VAL A 269 -1.30 42.60 37.32
C VAL A 269 -1.39 42.38 38.83
N LYS A 270 -0.42 42.99 39.52
CA LYS A 270 -0.06 42.81 40.92
C LYS A 270 -1.08 43.42 41.91
N HIS A 271 -1.24 42.71 43.04
CA HIS A 271 -1.53 43.13 44.42
C HIS A 271 -2.43 44.35 44.72
N ALA A 272 -3.49 44.14 45.53
CA ALA A 272 -3.72 44.84 46.81
C ALA A 272 -4.93 44.29 47.61
N ASP A 273 -4.66 43.96 48.88
CA ASP A 273 -5.39 44.16 50.14
C ASP A 273 -6.91 43.95 50.37
N VAL A 274 -7.18 43.03 51.31
CA VAL A 274 -7.90 43.19 52.62
C VAL A 274 -9.44 43.29 52.70
N SER A 275 -9.98 42.30 53.43
CA SER A 275 -11.09 42.30 54.41
C SER A 275 -12.56 42.03 54.01
N VAL A 276 -13.05 40.93 54.61
CA VAL A 276 -14.32 40.74 55.36
C VAL A 276 -15.64 41.15 54.67
N LEU A 277 -16.53 40.17 54.47
CA LEU A 277 -17.91 40.22 54.97
C LEU A 277 -18.57 38.83 54.97
N CYS A 278 -19.10 38.48 56.14
CA CYS A 278 -19.89 37.29 56.42
C CYS A 278 -21.22 37.35 55.65
N GLY A 279 -21.53 36.34 54.82
CA GLY A 279 -22.80 36.27 54.09
C GLY A 279 -23.14 34.85 53.68
N ARG A 280 -24.11 34.24 54.36
CA ARG A 280 -24.86 33.00 54.07
C ARG A 280 -24.33 32.14 52.89
N LYS A 281 -23.74 30.98 53.21
CA LYS A 281 -23.55 29.87 52.26
C LYS A 281 -24.92 29.49 51.67
N ARG A 282 -25.22 29.96 50.45
CA ARG A 282 -26.20 29.28 49.60
C ARG A 282 -25.61 27.90 49.27
N PRO A 283 -26.40 26.81 49.29
CA PRO A 283 -25.91 25.53 48.81
C PRO A 283 -25.43 25.72 47.36
N PRO A 284 -24.32 25.07 46.96
CA PRO A 284 -23.90 25.14 45.56
C PRO A 284 -25.08 24.70 44.70
N ALA A 285 -25.46 25.55 43.75
CA ALA A 285 -26.45 25.19 42.74
C ALA A 285 -26.02 23.84 42.16
N LYS A 286 -26.92 22.84 42.23
CA LYS A 286 -26.70 21.56 41.55
C LYS A 286 -26.49 21.89 40.08
N VAL A 287 -25.23 21.83 39.62
CA VAL A 287 -24.90 21.85 38.20
C VAL A 287 -25.71 20.71 37.60
N PRO A 288 -26.55 20.94 36.57
CA PRO A 288 -27.35 19.88 36.00
C PRO A 288 -26.38 18.85 35.42
N VAL A 289 -26.33 17.67 36.04
CA VAL A 289 -25.63 16.52 35.51
C VAL A 289 -26.30 16.23 34.17
N ASN A 290 -25.58 16.51 33.09
CA ASN A 290 -26.10 16.28 31.75
C ASN A 290 -26.40 14.78 31.65
N LYS A 291 -27.67 14.43 31.40
CA LYS A 291 -28.16 13.05 31.42
C LYS A 291 -27.32 12.22 30.45
N GLN A 292 -26.77 11.08 30.92
CA GLN A 292 -26.10 10.13 30.06
C GLN A 292 -27.07 9.65 28.98
N ILE A 293 -26.64 9.66 27.71
CA ILE A 293 -27.48 9.28 26.58
C ILE A 293 -27.08 7.91 26.03
N GLY A 294 -28.09 7.17 25.56
CA GLY A 294 -27.90 5.90 24.87
C GLY A 294 -27.31 6.09 23.46
N ARG A 295 -26.97 4.97 22.82
CA ARG A 295 -26.42 4.92 21.46
C ARG A 295 -27.34 5.59 20.43
N ASP A 296 -28.61 5.21 20.44
CA ASP A 296 -29.61 5.69 19.49
C ASP A 296 -29.89 7.19 19.71
N GLU A 297 -29.95 7.62 20.96
CA GLU A 297 -30.11 9.04 21.32
C GLU A 297 -28.92 9.88 20.83
N ALA A 298 -27.69 9.35 20.92
CA ALA A 298 -26.49 10.02 20.41
C ALA A 298 -26.50 10.13 18.88
N GLU A 299 -26.85 9.05 18.18
CA GLU A 299 -26.99 9.06 16.71
C GLU A 299 -28.04 10.08 16.25
N ILE A 300 -29.21 10.11 16.88
CA ILE A 300 -30.27 11.09 16.60
C ILE A 300 -29.78 12.51 16.87
N SER A 301 -29.05 12.71 17.97
CA SER A 301 -28.49 14.02 18.32
C SER A 301 -27.58 14.54 17.22
N PHE A 302 -26.65 13.72 16.69
CA PHE A 302 -25.79 14.12 15.58
C PHE A 302 -26.59 14.46 14.31
N LYS A 303 -27.58 13.65 13.95
CA LYS A 303 -28.37 13.83 12.72
C LYS A 303 -29.29 15.05 12.75
N THR A 304 -29.64 15.54 13.95
CA THR A 304 -30.56 16.67 14.15
C THR A 304 -29.86 18.00 14.44
N LEU A 305 -28.52 18.02 14.55
CA LEU A 305 -27.77 19.26 14.72
C LEU A 305 -28.01 20.23 13.54
N ALA A 306 -28.32 21.47 13.88
CA ALA A 306 -28.41 22.56 12.91
C ALA A 306 -26.99 23.02 12.55
N LEU A 307 -26.45 22.47 11.46
CA LEU A 307 -25.09 22.73 10.98
C LEU A 307 -25.10 23.16 9.51
N PRO A 308 -24.07 23.91 9.07
CA PRO A 308 -23.74 24.08 7.65
C PRO A 308 -23.64 22.74 6.90
N THR A 309 -23.88 22.76 5.59
CA THR A 309 -23.99 21.55 4.75
C THR A 309 -22.82 20.56 4.91
N MET A 310 -21.57 21.03 4.84
CA MET A 310 -20.40 20.15 4.97
C MET A 310 -20.26 19.59 6.39
N GLU A 311 -20.47 20.41 7.42
CA GLU A 311 -20.40 19.97 8.81
C GLU A 311 -21.50 18.97 9.14
N LYS A 312 -22.68 19.09 8.51
CA LYS A 312 -23.76 18.12 8.60
C LYS A 312 -23.36 16.75 8.01
N LYS A 313 -22.58 16.71 6.94
CA LYS A 313 -21.99 15.46 6.40
C LYS A 313 -21.05 14.81 7.40
N ILE A 314 -20.24 15.61 8.11
CA ILE A 314 -19.37 15.10 9.18
C ILE A 314 -20.20 14.57 10.35
N ALA A 315 -21.25 15.28 10.77
CA ALA A 315 -22.16 14.82 11.81
C ALA A 315 -22.83 13.49 11.43
N LYS A 316 -23.25 13.33 10.17
CA LYS A 316 -23.78 12.07 9.62
C LYS A 316 -22.73 10.95 9.72
N ALA A 317 -21.48 11.21 9.33
CA ALA A 317 -20.39 10.23 9.41
C ALA A 317 -20.11 9.79 10.85
N ILE A 318 -20.04 10.73 11.80
CA ILE A 318 -19.85 10.42 13.23
C ILE A 318 -21.06 9.65 13.78
N GLY A 319 -22.29 10.07 13.46
CA GLY A 319 -23.51 9.37 13.88
C GLY A 319 -23.57 7.92 13.36
N ASN A 320 -23.18 7.70 12.10
CA ASN A 320 -23.08 6.36 11.51
C ASN A 320 -22.01 5.51 12.21
N LEU A 321 -20.88 6.10 12.62
CA LEU A 321 -19.86 5.40 13.40
C LEU A 321 -20.37 5.08 14.82
N VAL A 322 -21.08 6.00 15.46
CA VAL A 322 -21.74 5.76 16.76
C VAL A 322 -22.67 4.56 16.66
N SER A 323 -23.40 4.36 15.57
CA SER A 323 -24.30 3.21 15.43
C SER A 323 -23.59 1.88 15.16
N LYS A 324 -22.39 1.91 14.55
CA LYS A 324 -21.70 0.69 14.08
C LYS A 324 -20.54 0.21 14.94
N LEU A 325 -19.73 1.11 15.50
CA LEU A 325 -18.47 0.76 16.17
C LEU A 325 -18.65 -0.08 17.44
N PRO A 326 -17.74 -0.99 17.79
CA PRO A 326 -17.83 -1.66 19.09
C PRO A 326 -17.64 -0.68 20.26
N LEU A 327 -18.15 -1.03 21.44
CA LEU A 327 -17.97 -0.20 22.64
C LEU A 327 -16.50 -0.14 23.09
N MET A 328 -15.77 -1.25 22.89
CA MET A 328 -14.35 -1.38 23.19
C MET A 328 -13.64 -1.96 21.97
N THR A 329 -12.34 -1.73 21.87
CA THR A 329 -11.50 -2.30 20.81
C THR A 329 -11.58 -3.81 20.82
N ILE A 330 -11.71 -4.40 19.64
CA ILE A 330 -11.70 -5.85 19.41
C ILE A 330 -10.27 -6.21 19.01
N GLU A 331 -9.66 -7.19 19.70
CA GLU A 331 -8.25 -7.57 19.48
C GLU A 331 -8.07 -8.44 18.23
N GLU A 332 -9.13 -9.13 17.80
CA GLU A 332 -9.12 -9.96 16.61
C GLU A 332 -8.83 -9.17 15.34
N ASN A 333 -8.10 -9.80 14.42
CA ASN A 333 -7.81 -9.19 13.15
C ASN A 333 -9.06 -9.05 12.30
N VAL A 334 -9.33 -7.82 11.87
CA VAL A 334 -10.46 -7.48 11.00
C VAL A 334 -10.10 -7.81 9.54
N ASN A 335 -10.91 -8.67 8.91
CA ASN A 335 -10.78 -8.96 7.47
C ASN A 335 -11.25 -7.77 6.61
N GLU A 336 -11.02 -7.81 5.30
CA GLU A 336 -11.36 -6.69 4.41
C GLU A 336 -12.87 -6.37 4.36
N MET A 337 -13.73 -7.40 4.35
CA MET A 337 -15.19 -7.21 4.31
C MET A 337 -15.72 -6.56 5.60
N GLU A 338 -15.25 -7.02 6.74
CA GLU A 338 -15.61 -6.45 8.04
C GLU A 338 -15.04 -5.03 8.18
N LEU A 339 -13.80 -4.81 7.73
CA LEU A 339 -13.20 -3.48 7.69
C LEU A 339 -14.10 -2.51 6.93
N CYS A 340 -14.47 -2.88 5.70
CA CYS A 340 -15.31 -2.06 4.83
C CYS A 340 -16.68 -1.81 5.47
N SER A 341 -17.41 -2.86 5.86
CA SER A 341 -18.80 -2.75 6.32
C SER A 341 -18.99 -2.16 7.73
N ARG A 342 -18.02 -2.35 8.64
CA ARG A 342 -18.14 -1.95 10.05
C ARG A 342 -17.51 -0.59 10.34
N PHE A 343 -16.42 -0.24 9.66
CA PHE A 343 -15.62 0.94 9.98
C PHE A 343 -15.63 1.97 8.86
N ILE A 344 -15.35 1.54 7.63
CA ILE A 344 -15.08 2.48 6.53
C ILE A 344 -16.36 2.98 5.88
N ASP A 345 -17.29 2.09 5.54
CA ASP A 345 -18.57 2.42 4.92
C ASP A 345 -19.39 3.41 5.76
N PRO A 346 -19.58 3.23 7.09
CA PRO A 346 -20.33 4.18 7.90
C PRO A 346 -19.76 5.60 7.85
N PHE A 347 -18.42 5.70 7.83
CA PHE A 347 -17.72 6.97 7.73
C PHE A 347 -17.87 7.58 6.34
N LEU A 348 -17.47 6.87 5.28
CA LEU A 348 -17.49 7.39 3.91
C LEU A 348 -18.91 7.68 3.42
N ALA A 349 -19.90 6.86 3.78
CA ALA A 349 -21.30 7.08 3.39
C ALA A 349 -21.87 8.32 4.09
N GLY A 350 -21.40 8.63 5.30
CA GLY A 350 -21.73 9.90 5.95
C GLY A 350 -21.20 11.11 5.18
N LEU A 351 -20.03 10.99 4.56
CA LEU A 351 -19.35 12.08 3.86
C LEU A 351 -19.81 12.27 2.41
N PHE A 352 -19.97 11.17 1.66
CA PHE A 352 -20.08 11.21 0.19
C PHE A 352 -21.38 10.63 -0.36
N ASP A 353 -22.18 9.92 0.44
CA ASP A 353 -23.46 9.38 0.00
C ASP A 353 -24.58 10.42 0.16
N ASP A 354 -25.14 10.84 -0.97
CA ASP A 354 -26.20 11.85 -1.09
C ASP A 354 -27.20 11.46 -2.20
N PRO A 355 -28.05 10.43 -1.95
CA PRO A 355 -29.01 9.94 -2.93
C PRO A 355 -30.01 11.00 -3.40
N ASP A 356 -30.32 11.99 -2.56
CA ASP A 356 -31.23 13.09 -2.90
C ASP A 356 -30.67 13.96 -4.05
N ASN A 357 -29.35 14.08 -4.14
CA ASN A 357 -28.64 14.73 -5.24
C ASN A 357 -28.09 13.72 -6.28
N GLY A 358 -28.52 12.47 -6.20
CA GLY A 358 -28.12 11.39 -7.10
C GLY A 358 -26.66 10.97 -6.96
N ILE A 359 -26.00 11.24 -5.83
CA ILE A 359 -24.62 10.84 -5.57
C ILE A 359 -24.62 9.63 -4.65
N TYR A 360 -23.93 8.57 -5.07
CA TYR A 360 -23.92 7.29 -4.36
C TYR A 360 -22.49 6.85 -4.06
N LEU A 361 -22.24 6.49 -2.81
CA LEU A 361 -21.08 5.69 -2.44
C LEU A 361 -21.38 4.22 -2.74
N ARG A 362 -20.47 3.54 -3.44
CA ARG A 362 -20.68 2.18 -3.94
C ARG A 362 -19.45 1.33 -3.70
N TRP A 363 -19.63 0.20 -3.02
CA TRP A 363 -18.67 -0.91 -3.06
C TRP A 363 -18.91 -1.72 -4.33
N LEU A 364 -17.87 -1.98 -5.10
CA LEU A 364 -17.97 -2.52 -6.46
C LEU A 364 -17.33 -3.90 -6.55
N ASP A 365 -17.96 -4.77 -7.34
CA ASP A 365 -17.35 -5.98 -7.91
C ASP A 365 -17.48 -5.94 -9.45
N GLU A 366 -17.40 -4.75 -10.01
CA GLU A 366 -17.52 -4.51 -11.44
C GLU A 366 -16.45 -3.56 -11.96
N THR A 367 -16.25 -3.55 -13.27
CA THR A 367 -15.33 -2.63 -13.93
C THR A 367 -15.86 -1.19 -13.89
N THR A 368 -14.96 -0.23 -14.04
CA THR A 368 -15.29 1.20 -14.03
C THR A 368 -16.24 1.58 -15.18
N LEU A 369 -16.92 2.72 -15.07
CA LEU A 369 -17.80 3.21 -16.14
C LEU A 369 -17.02 3.42 -17.45
N GLU A 370 -15.81 3.95 -17.32
CA GLU A 370 -14.85 4.21 -18.39
C GLU A 370 -14.42 2.92 -19.09
N ALA A 371 -14.09 1.89 -18.30
CA ALA A 371 -13.71 0.58 -18.79
C ALA A 371 -14.85 -0.11 -19.56
N LYS A 372 -16.09 -0.02 -19.05
CA LYS A 372 -17.28 -0.56 -19.71
C LYS A 372 -17.54 0.11 -21.06
N ALA A 373 -17.40 1.43 -21.12
CA ALA A 373 -17.62 2.19 -22.36
C ALA A 373 -16.58 1.85 -23.45
N LYS A 374 -15.37 1.45 -23.05
CA LYS A 374 -14.25 1.12 -23.96
C LYS A 374 -14.08 -0.38 -24.21
N GLU A 375 -14.93 -1.23 -23.64
CA GLU A 375 -14.74 -2.70 -23.59
C GLU A 375 -13.32 -3.10 -23.15
N ALA A 376 -12.73 -2.34 -22.25
CA ALA A 376 -11.31 -2.41 -21.91
C ALA A 376 -11.08 -2.82 -20.46
N SER A 377 -10.14 -3.75 -20.23
CA SER A 377 -9.62 -4.17 -18.91
C SER A 377 -10.62 -4.89 -17.99
N SER A 378 -10.16 -5.95 -17.31
CA SER A 378 -10.93 -6.67 -16.28
C SER A 378 -10.74 -6.13 -14.87
N SER A 379 -9.92 -5.08 -14.68
CA SER A 379 -9.58 -4.55 -13.36
C SER A 379 -10.74 -3.78 -12.76
N ARG A 380 -10.94 -3.95 -11.45
CA ARG A 380 -12.08 -3.41 -10.69
C ARG A 380 -11.56 -2.62 -9.48
N PRO A 381 -12.09 -1.42 -9.21
CA PRO A 381 -11.92 -0.75 -7.92
C PRO A 381 -12.78 -1.43 -6.85
N ASP A 382 -12.38 -1.31 -5.59
CA ASP A 382 -13.22 -1.78 -4.47
C ASP A 382 -14.36 -0.78 -4.20
N LEU A 383 -14.10 0.52 -4.41
CA LEU A 383 -14.99 1.62 -4.06
C LEU A 383 -15.12 2.63 -5.22
N SER A 384 -16.32 3.20 -5.39
CA SER A 384 -16.53 4.42 -6.18
C SER A 384 -17.55 5.36 -5.53
N VAL A 385 -17.40 6.66 -5.78
CA VAL A 385 -18.48 7.64 -5.62
C VAL A 385 -18.98 7.99 -7.01
N THR A 386 -20.25 7.72 -7.30
CA THR A 386 -20.83 7.85 -8.64
C THR A 386 -22.09 8.72 -8.60
N LYS A 387 -22.24 9.61 -9.58
CA LYS A 387 -23.47 10.35 -9.82
C LYS A 387 -24.37 9.61 -10.81
N SER A 388 -25.65 9.50 -10.50
CA SER A 388 -26.67 8.99 -11.41
C SER A 388 -27.30 10.10 -12.25
N LEU A 389 -27.80 9.74 -13.43
CA LEU A 389 -28.69 10.55 -14.24
C LEU A 389 -29.92 9.71 -14.56
N GLY A 390 -30.99 9.94 -13.79
CA GLY A 390 -32.18 9.08 -13.80
C GLY A 390 -31.84 7.67 -13.32
N VAL A 391 -32.13 6.66 -14.16
CA VAL A 391 -31.93 5.24 -13.82
C VAL A 391 -30.55 4.69 -14.20
N LYS A 392 -29.63 5.54 -14.68
CA LYS A 392 -28.29 5.12 -15.13
C LYS A 392 -27.19 5.82 -14.35
N TRP A 393 -26.08 5.12 -14.17
CA TRP A 393 -24.83 5.72 -13.72
C TRP A 393 -24.27 6.62 -14.82
N ALA A 394 -23.86 7.84 -14.46
CA ALA A 394 -23.45 8.86 -15.42
C ALA A 394 -21.98 9.23 -15.28
N THR A 395 -21.55 9.64 -14.10
CA THR A 395 -20.20 10.19 -13.87
C THR A 395 -19.59 9.68 -12.57
N SER A 396 -18.33 9.24 -12.58
CA SER A 396 -17.60 8.84 -11.38
C SER A 396 -16.82 10.03 -10.82
N LEU A 397 -17.02 10.32 -9.53
CA LEU A 397 -16.41 11.43 -8.80
C LEU A 397 -15.20 10.97 -7.96
N ALA A 398 -15.18 9.69 -7.60
CA ALA A 398 -14.08 9.09 -6.85
C ALA A 398 -13.90 7.60 -7.14
N TYR A 399 -12.68 7.12 -6.95
CA TYR A 399 -12.36 5.69 -6.91
C TYR A 399 -11.44 5.37 -5.72
N GLY A 400 -11.53 4.13 -5.23
CA GLY A 400 -10.65 3.69 -4.15
C GLY A 400 -10.44 2.19 -4.06
N GLU A 401 -9.43 1.83 -3.28
CA GLU A 401 -9.05 0.46 -2.92
C GLU A 401 -8.96 0.36 -1.40
N ALA A 402 -9.40 -0.77 -0.85
CA ALA A 402 -9.36 -1.07 0.56
C ALA A 402 -8.60 -2.36 0.83
N LYS A 403 -7.71 -2.33 1.83
CA LYS A 403 -6.94 -3.51 2.24
C LYS A 403 -6.91 -3.62 3.76
N SER A 404 -7.01 -4.85 4.25
CA SER A 404 -6.91 -5.12 5.70
C SER A 404 -5.54 -4.69 6.27
N ALA A 405 -5.52 -4.35 7.56
CA ALA A 405 -4.30 -4.01 8.29
C ALA A 405 -3.22 -5.12 8.23
N MET A 406 -3.63 -6.38 8.01
CA MET A 406 -2.73 -7.52 7.79
C MET A 406 -1.74 -7.32 6.64
N TYR A 407 -2.07 -6.44 5.69
CA TYR A 407 -1.25 -6.14 4.52
C TYR A 407 -0.49 -4.82 4.64
N SER A 408 -0.56 -4.12 5.78
CA SER A 408 0.14 -2.84 5.98
C SER A 408 1.66 -2.95 5.77
N ASP A 409 2.26 -4.08 6.17
CA ASP A 409 3.68 -4.37 5.96
C ASP A 409 4.00 -5.00 4.58
N ASP A 410 2.98 -5.33 3.77
CA ASP A 410 3.15 -5.74 2.37
C ASP A 410 3.05 -4.51 1.46
N HIS A 411 4.07 -3.65 1.57
CA HIS A 411 4.18 -2.40 0.80
C HIS A 411 4.03 -2.61 -0.71
N PHE A 412 4.38 -3.79 -1.25
CA PHE A 412 4.17 -4.12 -2.65
C PHE A 412 2.68 -4.12 -3.03
N ILE A 413 1.83 -4.78 -2.22
CA ILE A 413 0.37 -4.81 -2.46
C ILE A 413 -0.19 -3.40 -2.33
N VAL A 414 0.17 -2.68 -1.26
CA VAL A 414 -0.26 -1.31 -1.00
C VAL A 414 0.07 -0.36 -2.17
N CYS A 415 1.31 -0.41 -2.67
CA CYS A 415 1.74 0.40 -3.81
C CYS A 415 0.99 0.02 -5.09
N LYS A 416 0.79 -1.28 -5.32
CA LYS A 416 0.08 -1.78 -6.50
C LYS A 416 -1.37 -1.30 -6.52
N ASP A 417 -2.04 -1.29 -5.37
CA ASP A 417 -3.40 -0.81 -5.24
C ASP A 417 -3.47 0.71 -5.42
N LEU A 418 -2.48 1.48 -4.93
CA LEU A 418 -2.41 2.92 -5.25
C LEU A 418 -2.29 3.18 -6.76
N ILE A 419 -1.45 2.41 -7.46
CA ILE A 419 -1.32 2.51 -8.93
C ILE A 419 -2.66 2.18 -9.61
N LYS A 420 -3.41 1.19 -9.11
CA LYS A 420 -4.77 0.90 -9.62
C LYS A 420 -5.69 2.12 -9.45
N VAL A 421 -5.74 2.70 -8.25
CA VAL A 421 -6.56 3.89 -7.97
C VAL A 421 -6.19 5.04 -8.89
N VAL A 422 -4.89 5.36 -9.01
CA VAL A 422 -4.38 6.42 -9.89
C VAL A 422 -4.85 6.21 -11.33
N ARG A 423 -4.77 4.96 -11.82
CA ARG A 423 -5.22 4.61 -13.17
C ARG A 423 -6.71 4.87 -13.35
N PHE A 424 -7.54 4.40 -12.41
CA PHE A 424 -8.99 4.60 -12.48
C PHE A 424 -9.37 6.08 -12.44
N CYS A 425 -8.75 6.85 -11.55
CA CYS A 425 -8.98 8.29 -11.44
C CYS A 425 -8.52 9.04 -12.69
N LYS A 426 -7.40 8.62 -13.31
CA LYS A 426 -6.91 9.20 -14.56
C LYS A 426 -7.89 8.95 -15.71
N ASP A 427 -8.30 7.69 -15.89
CA ASP A 427 -9.28 7.31 -16.92
C ASP A 427 -10.58 8.11 -16.74
N ALA A 428 -11.05 8.28 -15.50
CA ALA A 428 -12.22 9.07 -15.17
C ALA A 428 -12.06 10.56 -15.50
N LEU A 429 -10.93 11.15 -15.13
CA LEU A 429 -10.62 12.56 -15.39
C LEU A 429 -10.64 12.84 -16.89
N ASP A 430 -9.95 12.00 -17.66
CA ASP A 430 -9.79 12.16 -19.10
C ASP A 430 -11.10 11.94 -19.87
N ASP A 431 -11.85 10.86 -19.55
CA ASP A 431 -13.06 10.51 -20.29
C ASP A 431 -14.23 11.44 -19.98
N GLN A 432 -14.33 11.87 -18.72
CA GLN A 432 -15.43 12.71 -18.27
C GLN A 432 -15.11 14.21 -18.40
N LEU A 433 -13.83 14.55 -18.68
CA LEU A 433 -13.29 15.91 -18.80
C LEU A 433 -13.46 16.71 -17.51
N PHE A 434 -12.92 16.20 -16.39
CA PHE A 434 -13.06 16.78 -15.06
C PHE A 434 -11.87 17.66 -14.67
N GLU A 435 -12.08 18.65 -13.79
CA GLU A 435 -10.98 19.43 -13.18
C GLU A 435 -10.13 18.57 -12.25
N GLY A 436 -10.77 17.65 -11.52
CA GLY A 436 -10.10 16.67 -10.70
C GLY A 436 -10.99 15.51 -10.30
N ILE A 437 -10.36 14.45 -9.78
CA ILE A 437 -11.03 13.25 -9.27
C ILE A 437 -10.47 12.92 -7.90
N LEU A 438 -11.34 12.55 -6.96
CA LEU A 438 -10.93 12.11 -5.63
C LEU A 438 -10.44 10.65 -5.71
N ALA A 439 -9.27 10.40 -5.15
CA ALA A 439 -8.71 9.07 -4.98
C ALA A 439 -8.71 8.70 -3.49
N VAL A 440 -9.12 7.48 -3.18
CA VAL A 440 -9.23 6.99 -1.79
C VAL A 440 -8.40 5.72 -1.62
N GLN A 441 -7.46 5.75 -0.69
CA GLN A 441 -6.69 4.56 -0.31
C GLN A 441 -6.97 4.21 1.15
N ILE A 442 -7.40 2.98 1.40
CA ILE A 442 -7.74 2.50 2.73
C ILE A 442 -6.81 1.34 3.10
N ILE A 443 -6.08 1.48 4.20
CA ILE A 443 -5.17 0.44 4.72
C ILE A 443 -5.48 0.26 6.20
N GLY A 444 -6.05 -0.90 6.54
CA GLY A 444 -6.73 -1.05 7.81
C GLY A 444 -7.76 0.06 7.98
N ARG A 445 -7.77 0.69 9.16
CA ARG A 445 -8.68 1.80 9.46
C ARG A 445 -8.14 3.17 9.06
N THR A 446 -7.01 3.24 8.37
CA THR A 446 -6.46 4.52 7.92
C THR A 446 -6.92 4.79 6.50
N VAL A 447 -7.63 5.92 6.32
CA VAL A 447 -8.10 6.42 5.03
C VAL A 447 -7.22 7.58 4.61
N VAL A 448 -6.63 7.49 3.42
CA VAL A 448 -5.91 8.59 2.78
C VAL A 448 -6.72 9.08 1.59
N PHE A 449 -7.03 10.37 1.60
CA PHE A 449 -7.68 11.05 0.50
C PHE A 449 -6.65 11.77 -0.35
N TYR A 450 -6.73 11.62 -1.65
CA TYR A 450 -5.90 12.34 -2.61
C TYR A 450 -6.77 13.03 -3.65
N LEU A 451 -6.28 14.13 -4.21
CA LEU A 451 -6.87 14.76 -5.39
C LEU A 451 -5.95 14.52 -6.59
N LEU A 452 -6.49 13.94 -7.66
CA LEU A 452 -5.81 13.87 -8.96
C LEU A 452 -6.30 15.02 -9.85
N THR A 453 -5.38 15.78 -10.44
CA THR A 453 -5.68 16.89 -11.37
C THR A 453 -4.72 16.89 -12.56
N LEU A 454 -5.02 17.68 -13.61
CA LEU A 454 -4.25 17.79 -14.85
C LEU A 454 -3.83 19.26 -15.13
N PRO A 455 -2.86 19.80 -14.37
CA PRO A 455 -2.45 21.21 -14.48
C PRO A 455 -1.81 21.59 -15.83
N ALA A 456 -1.15 20.67 -16.53
CA ALA A 456 -0.44 20.95 -17.78
C ALA A 456 -0.39 19.72 -18.70
N GLN A 457 0.13 19.90 -19.90
CA GLN A 457 0.20 18.84 -20.91
C GLN A 457 0.90 17.60 -20.37
N SER A 458 0.20 16.48 -20.32
CA SER A 458 0.68 15.18 -19.84
C SER A 458 1.24 15.18 -18.41
N ILE A 459 0.90 16.16 -17.58
CA ILE A 459 1.37 16.22 -16.19
C ILE A 459 0.16 16.16 -15.29
N TYR A 460 -0.08 14.96 -14.77
CA TYR A 460 -1.08 14.75 -13.74
C TYR A 460 -0.42 14.94 -12.38
N THR A 461 -1.08 15.65 -11.48
CA THR A 461 -0.61 15.81 -10.11
C THR A 461 -1.56 15.11 -9.17
N MET A 462 -1.03 14.30 -8.26
CA MET A 462 -1.78 13.66 -7.19
C MET A 462 -1.32 14.25 -5.86
N ILE A 463 -2.24 14.85 -5.10
CA ILE A 463 -1.93 15.55 -3.84
C ILE A 463 -2.68 14.89 -2.69
N PRO A 464 -2.02 14.48 -1.59
CA PRO A 464 -2.69 14.01 -0.40
C PRO A 464 -3.44 15.17 0.26
N LEU A 465 -4.75 15.02 0.38
CA LEU A 465 -5.62 15.95 1.08
C LEU A 465 -5.58 15.68 2.58
N ALA A 466 -5.83 14.45 3.01
CA ALA A 466 -5.86 14.13 4.43
C ALA A 466 -5.60 12.65 4.69
N THR A 467 -5.00 12.35 5.84
CA THR A 467 -4.89 11.00 6.41
C THR A 467 -5.72 10.95 7.68
N ILE A 468 -6.72 10.07 7.70
CA ILE A 468 -7.71 9.96 8.77
C ILE A 468 -7.72 8.52 9.27
N LYS A 469 -7.41 8.33 10.56
CA LYS A 469 -7.55 7.04 11.23
C LYS A 469 -8.96 6.92 11.79
N ILE A 470 -9.72 5.93 11.33
CA ILE A 470 -11.06 5.63 11.85
C ILE A 470 -10.93 4.98 13.22
N PRO A 471 -11.67 5.46 14.24
CA PRO A 471 -11.64 4.92 15.60
C PRO A 471 -11.87 3.41 15.68
N ASP A 472 -11.19 2.77 16.63
CA ASP A 472 -11.36 1.34 16.97
C ASP A 472 -12.72 1.08 17.60
N SER A 473 -13.10 2.00 18.49
CA SER A 473 -14.28 1.88 19.33
C SER A 473 -14.98 3.23 19.45
N ILE A 474 -16.18 3.22 20.03
CA ILE A 474 -16.88 4.46 20.34
C ILE A 474 -16.06 5.33 21.32
N ASN A 475 -15.27 4.72 22.22
CA ASN A 475 -14.48 5.47 23.20
C ASN A 475 -13.33 6.25 22.56
N ASP A 476 -12.88 5.84 21.37
CA ASP A 476 -11.82 6.50 20.61
C ASP A 476 -12.37 7.57 19.64
N LEU A 477 -13.71 7.65 19.51
CA LEU A 477 -14.40 8.58 18.63
C LEU A 477 -14.11 10.07 18.89
N PRO A 478 -13.87 10.53 20.14
CA PRO A 478 -13.42 11.90 20.38
C PRO A 478 -12.14 12.28 19.62
N GLY A 479 -11.25 11.31 19.35
CA GLY A 479 -10.05 11.52 18.53
C GLY A 479 -10.38 11.99 17.11
N LEU A 480 -11.50 11.53 16.53
CA LEU A 480 -11.95 11.91 15.19
C LEU A 480 -12.46 13.35 15.13
N VAL A 481 -12.97 13.91 16.24
CA VAL A 481 -13.44 15.31 16.29
C VAL A 481 -12.29 16.29 16.01
N TYR A 482 -11.07 15.97 16.45
CA TYR A 482 -9.88 16.77 16.13
C TYR A 482 -9.50 16.77 14.64
N LYS A 483 -10.04 15.83 13.86
CA LYS A 483 -9.85 15.72 12.41
C LYS A 483 -10.92 16.43 11.58
N VAL A 484 -11.89 17.09 12.21
CA VAL A 484 -12.92 17.88 11.52
C VAL A 484 -12.34 18.86 10.47
N PRO A 485 -11.27 19.65 10.74
CA PRO A 485 -10.72 20.55 9.73
C PRO A 485 -10.11 19.82 8.52
N ASP A 486 -9.50 18.66 8.76
CA ASP A 486 -8.94 17.82 7.70
C ASP A 486 -10.07 17.23 6.84
N ILE A 487 -11.16 16.79 7.46
CA ILE A 487 -12.36 16.29 6.76
C ILE A 487 -13.03 17.42 5.96
N LEU A 488 -13.18 18.61 6.54
CA LEU A 488 -13.72 19.77 5.83
C LEU A 488 -12.88 20.14 4.62
N LYS A 489 -11.55 20.06 4.71
CA LYS A 489 -10.66 20.28 3.56
C LYS A 489 -10.94 19.28 2.44
N VAL A 490 -11.16 18.00 2.77
CA VAL A 490 -11.52 16.97 1.78
C VAL A 490 -12.88 17.26 1.16
N LEU A 491 -13.91 17.57 1.95
CA LEU A 491 -15.26 17.87 1.47
C LEU A 491 -15.31 19.12 0.58
N ASP A 492 -14.64 20.20 0.98
CA ASP A 492 -14.53 21.43 0.17
C ASP A 492 -13.86 21.16 -1.17
N THR A 493 -12.73 20.45 -1.15
CA THR A 493 -12.01 20.12 -2.37
C THR A 493 -12.83 19.21 -3.26
N PHE A 494 -13.54 18.22 -2.69
CA PHE A 494 -14.41 17.32 -3.41
C PHE A 494 -15.55 18.08 -4.12
N GLU A 495 -16.31 18.91 -3.39
CA GLU A 495 -17.46 19.62 -3.96
C GLU A 495 -17.05 20.64 -5.04
N ARG A 496 -15.89 21.28 -4.88
CA ARG A 496 -15.45 22.37 -5.76
C ARG A 496 -14.65 21.89 -6.97
N VAL A 497 -13.86 20.82 -6.83
CA VAL A 497 -12.89 20.37 -7.85
C VAL A 497 -13.31 19.06 -8.52
N CYS A 498 -14.07 18.18 -7.86
CA CYS A 498 -14.54 16.93 -8.48
C CYS A 498 -15.78 17.15 -9.34
N VAL A 499 -15.63 18.04 -10.34
CA VAL A 499 -16.67 18.50 -11.25
C VAL A 499 -16.14 18.52 -12.69
N ARG A 500 -17.07 18.57 -13.65
CA ARG A 500 -16.71 18.75 -15.07
C ARG A 500 -15.96 20.07 -15.24
N ALA A 501 -14.91 20.03 -16.06
CA ALA A 501 -14.08 21.18 -16.33
C ALA A 501 -14.86 22.34 -16.94
N ALA A 502 -14.53 23.56 -16.52
CA ALA A 502 -15.09 24.77 -17.13
C ALA A 502 -14.64 24.90 -18.59
N HIS A 503 -13.44 24.38 -18.90
CA HIS A 503 -12.87 24.32 -20.23
C HIS A 503 -12.50 22.87 -20.61
N PRO A 504 -13.48 22.03 -21.02
CA PRO A 504 -13.24 20.62 -21.32
C PRO A 504 -12.21 20.37 -22.43
N GLU A 505 -12.10 21.29 -23.40
CA GLU A 505 -11.10 21.20 -24.47
C GLU A 505 -9.67 21.31 -23.94
N THR A 506 -9.46 22.05 -22.84
CA THR A 506 -8.15 22.15 -22.18
C THR A 506 -7.75 20.79 -21.59
N ILE A 507 -8.67 20.10 -20.90
CA ILE A 507 -8.43 18.75 -20.37
C ILE A 507 -8.12 17.78 -21.51
N LYS A 508 -8.93 17.81 -22.58
CA LYS A 508 -8.75 16.96 -23.76
C LYS A 508 -7.43 17.21 -24.48
N HIS A 509 -6.98 18.46 -24.57
CA HIS A 509 -5.68 18.78 -25.15
C HIS A 509 -4.55 18.26 -24.26
N ARG A 510 -4.66 18.47 -22.94
CA ARG A 510 -3.62 18.12 -21.96
C ARG A 510 -3.50 16.64 -21.67
N CYS A 511 -4.53 15.84 -21.87
CA CYS A 511 -4.54 14.45 -21.42
C CYS A 511 -3.46 13.60 -22.10
N ALA A 512 -2.96 12.59 -21.40
CA ALA A 512 -2.03 11.62 -21.94
C ALA A 512 -2.59 10.20 -21.81
N PRO A 513 -2.36 9.30 -22.78
CA PRO A 513 -2.87 7.94 -22.71
C PRO A 513 -2.56 7.25 -21.37
N THR A 514 -3.55 6.57 -20.81
CA THR A 514 -3.36 5.75 -19.61
C THR A 514 -2.60 4.48 -19.95
N LEU A 515 -1.48 4.27 -19.25
CA LEU A 515 -0.64 3.09 -19.45
C LEU A 515 -1.35 1.83 -18.89
N PRO A 516 -1.52 0.76 -19.67
CA PRO A 516 -2.15 -0.46 -19.18
C PRO A 516 -1.35 -1.10 -18.04
N MET A 517 -2.04 -1.68 -17.05
CA MET A 517 -1.39 -2.35 -15.91
C MET A 517 -0.39 -3.43 -16.33
N ALA A 518 -0.66 -4.15 -17.43
CA ALA A 518 0.26 -5.14 -17.98
C ALA A 518 1.62 -4.54 -18.36
N ASN A 519 1.63 -3.31 -18.85
CA ASN A 519 2.83 -2.57 -19.23
C ASN A 519 3.53 -1.99 -17.99
N ILE A 520 2.78 -1.47 -17.02
CA ILE A 520 3.35 -1.00 -15.75
C ILE A 520 4.06 -2.16 -15.03
N GLN A 521 3.48 -3.36 -15.04
CA GLN A 521 4.10 -4.57 -14.48
C GLN A 521 5.42 -4.99 -15.18
N GLN A 522 5.71 -4.45 -16.35
CA GLN A 522 7.01 -4.65 -16.99
C GLN A 522 8.10 -3.69 -16.47
N LEU A 523 7.72 -2.71 -15.65
CA LEU A 523 8.65 -1.76 -15.05
C LEU A 523 9.15 -2.19 -13.67
N PHE A 524 8.35 -2.97 -12.94
CA PHE A 524 8.65 -3.35 -11.56
C PHE A 524 8.69 -4.85 -11.31
N SER A 525 9.62 -5.26 -10.45
CA SER A 525 9.86 -6.64 -10.10
C SER A 525 8.74 -7.15 -9.20
N ARG A 526 8.41 -8.43 -9.33
CA ARG A 526 7.47 -9.11 -8.41
C ARG A 526 8.12 -9.51 -7.09
N SER A 527 9.43 -9.26 -6.93
CA SER A 527 10.19 -9.52 -5.70
C SER A 527 9.68 -8.65 -4.55
N LYS A 528 9.09 -9.30 -3.54
CA LYS A 528 8.61 -8.66 -2.32
C LYS A 528 9.68 -8.62 -1.25
N ASN A 529 9.85 -7.48 -0.59
CA ASN A 529 10.66 -7.42 0.64
C ASN A 529 10.01 -6.49 1.67
N ARG A 530 9.46 -7.10 2.74
CA ARG A 530 8.80 -6.39 3.86
C ARG A 530 9.73 -5.49 4.68
N LYS A 531 11.06 -5.58 4.49
CA LYS A 531 12.03 -4.70 5.16
C LYS A 531 12.35 -3.44 4.35
N ARG A 532 11.87 -3.32 3.11
CA ARG A 532 12.10 -2.13 2.28
C ARG A 532 11.25 -0.97 2.78
N SER A 533 11.87 0.21 2.87
CA SER A 533 11.16 1.46 3.11
C SER A 533 10.18 1.74 1.96
N CYS A 534 9.05 2.37 2.25
CA CYS A 534 8.07 2.77 1.24
C CYS A 534 7.55 4.16 1.56
N HIS A 535 7.38 5.01 0.53
CA HIS A 535 6.86 6.37 0.72
C HIS A 535 5.42 6.43 1.22
N ILE A 536 4.67 5.35 1.03
CA ILE A 536 3.30 5.20 1.57
C ILE A 536 3.32 4.74 3.04
N GLN A 537 4.46 4.72 3.75
CA GLN A 537 4.48 4.38 5.18
C GLN A 537 3.46 5.23 5.96
N LEU A 538 2.34 4.60 6.29
CA LEU A 538 1.36 5.10 7.24
C LEU A 538 1.90 4.68 8.60
N TYR A 539 2.25 5.64 9.43
CA TYR A 539 2.67 5.34 10.80
C TYR A 539 1.52 4.63 11.50
N ASN A 540 1.68 3.31 11.70
CA ASN A 540 0.91 2.56 12.67
C ASN A 540 1.43 2.98 14.05
N ASN A 541 0.72 3.91 14.70
CA ASN A 541 0.73 4.02 16.15
C ASN A 541 -0.55 3.41 16.70
#